data_AF-A0A1I5YTB5-F1
#
_entry.id   AF-A0A1I5YTB5-F1
#
_cell.length_a   1.000
_cell.length_b   1.000
_cell.length_c   1.000
_cell.angle_alpha   90.00
_cell.angle_beta   90.00
_cell.angle_gamma   90.00
#
_symmetry.space_group_name_H-M   'P 1'
#
loop_
_entity.id
_entity.type
_entity.pdbx_description
1 polymer ?
#
loop_
_entity_poly.entity_id
_entity_poly.type
_entity_poly.pdbx_seq_one_letter_code
_entity_poly.pdbx_strand_id
1 'polypeptide(L)'
;MKHIPDIRALLRHMNKASDFMRWLRADGDSLVAAAELLGGRKWAARARAVVEAAKAGKDLAARRYELQELNRLLRLEFTSDIKSVEARRFAAVHPDDPRACDARNCAEALGRGLRALEALRLAGIVGIREAV
;
A
#
# COMPACT_ATOMS: atom_id res chain seq x y z
N MET A 1 -15.81 -0.54 -31.57
CA MET A 1 -14.82 -1.60 -31.31
C MET A 1 -15.01 -2.07 -29.87
N LYS A 2 -15.46 -3.31 -29.65
CA LYS A 2 -15.53 -3.88 -28.29
C LYS A 2 -14.10 -4.18 -27.87
N HIS A 3 -13.55 -3.37 -26.96
CA HIS A 3 -12.27 -3.67 -26.31
C HIS A 3 -12.50 -4.97 -25.53
N ILE A 4 -12.16 -6.12 -26.10
CA ILE A 4 -12.03 -7.35 -25.33
C ILE A 4 -10.79 -7.10 -24.46
N PRO A 5 -10.95 -7.00 -23.12
CA PRO A 5 -9.79 -6.83 -22.27
C PRO A 5 -8.88 -8.04 -22.48
N ASP A 6 -7.59 -7.79 -22.74
CA ASP A 6 -6.60 -8.85 -22.91
C ASP A 6 -6.63 -9.74 -21.65
N ILE A 7 -7.16 -10.95 -21.80
CA ILE A 7 -7.32 -11.92 -20.71
C ILE A 7 -5.99 -12.17 -20.02
N ARG A 8 -4.86 -12.13 -20.76
CA ARG A 8 -3.52 -12.26 -20.18
C ARG A 8 -3.17 -11.07 -19.31
N ALA A 9 -3.56 -9.86 -19.70
CA ALA A 9 -3.37 -8.66 -18.87
C ALA A 9 -4.19 -8.75 -17.57
N LEU A 10 -5.45 -9.16 -17.68
CA LEU A 10 -6.32 -9.38 -16.51
C LEU A 10 -5.73 -10.39 -15.52
N LEU A 11 -5.31 -11.57 -16.01
CA LEU A 11 -4.68 -12.60 -15.18
C LEU A 11 -3.40 -12.09 -14.50
N ARG A 12 -2.56 -11.32 -15.22
CA ARG A 12 -1.37 -10.68 -14.62
C ARG A 12 -1.73 -9.71 -13.50
N HIS A 13 -2.80 -8.92 -13.67
CA HIS A 13 -3.23 -7.99 -12.63
C HIS A 13 -3.82 -8.73 -11.42
N MET A 14 -4.59 -9.81 -11.64
CA MET A 14 -5.10 -10.66 -10.57
C MET A 14 -3.96 -11.28 -9.76
N ASN A 15 -2.96 -11.88 -10.42
CA ASN A 15 -1.80 -12.44 -9.74
C ASN A 15 -1.06 -11.39 -8.90
N LYS A 16 -0.82 -10.19 -9.45
CA LYS A 16 -0.20 -9.10 -8.71
C LYS A 16 -1.01 -8.64 -7.50
N ALA A 17 -2.34 -8.65 -7.58
CA ALA A 17 -3.19 -8.29 -6.47
C ALA A 17 -3.20 -9.38 -5.38
N SER A 18 -3.19 -10.66 -5.76
CA SER A 18 -3.03 -11.78 -4.83
C SER A 18 -1.65 -11.76 -4.15
N ASP A 19 -0.57 -11.54 -4.92
CA ASP A 19 0.78 -11.38 -4.38
C ASP A 19 0.86 -10.21 -3.40
N PHE A 20 0.18 -9.09 -3.71
CA PHE A 20 0.09 -7.95 -2.82
C PHE A 20 -0.66 -8.28 -1.52
N MET A 21 -1.75 -9.03 -1.58
CA MET A 21 -2.46 -9.48 -0.38
C MET A 21 -1.61 -10.45 0.45
N ARG A 22 -0.90 -11.37 -0.19
CA ARG A 22 0.03 -12.29 0.49
C ARG A 22 1.16 -11.53 1.19
N TRP A 23 1.75 -10.56 0.50
CA TRP A 23 2.75 -9.66 1.08
C TRP A 23 2.20 -8.90 2.29
N LEU A 24 0.99 -8.32 2.20
CA LEU A 24 0.37 -7.62 3.34
C LEU A 24 0.16 -8.52 4.57
N ARG A 25 -0.08 -9.83 4.37
CA ARG A 25 -0.21 -10.77 5.48
C ARG A 25 1.14 -11.18 6.07
N ALA A 26 2.15 -11.38 5.23
CA ALA A 26 3.49 -11.82 5.64
C ALA A 26 4.30 -10.69 6.26
N ASP A 27 4.34 -9.53 5.59
CA ASP A 27 5.25 -8.42 5.88
C ASP A 27 4.50 -7.14 6.31
N GLY A 28 3.22 -7.26 6.67
CA GLY A 28 2.39 -6.13 7.08
C GLY A 28 2.93 -5.37 8.30
N ASP A 29 3.67 -6.04 9.18
CA ASP A 29 4.27 -5.40 10.35
C ASP A 29 5.37 -4.40 9.96
N SER A 30 6.14 -4.68 8.90
CA SER A 30 7.11 -3.75 8.33
C SER A 30 6.43 -2.50 7.76
N LEU A 31 5.24 -2.65 7.14
CA LEU A 31 4.44 -1.51 6.69
C LEU A 31 3.97 -0.64 7.88
N VAL A 32 3.57 -1.26 8.99
CA VAL A 32 3.16 -0.53 10.21
C VAL A 32 4.35 0.24 10.79
N ALA A 33 5.53 -0.40 10.89
CA ALA A 33 6.74 0.22 11.39
C ALA A 33 7.19 1.40 10.51
N ALA A 34 7.15 1.25 9.18
CA ALA A 34 7.46 2.32 8.25
C ALA A 34 6.50 3.51 8.37
N ALA A 35 5.20 3.24 8.50
CA ALA A 35 4.19 4.28 8.71
C ALA A 35 4.37 5.00 10.05
N GLU A 36 4.78 4.29 11.11
CA GLU A 36 5.11 4.88 12.40
C GLU A 36 6.35 5.77 12.33
N LEU A 37 7.39 5.31 11.62
CA LEU A 37 8.63 6.07 11.44
C LEU A 37 8.35 7.43 10.77
N LEU A 38 7.65 7.40 9.63
CA LEU A 38 7.45 8.59 8.80
C LEU A 38 6.30 9.49 9.27
N GLY A 39 5.22 8.90 9.78
CA GLY A 39 3.99 9.63 10.13
C GLY A 39 3.61 9.56 11.61
N GLY A 40 4.22 8.65 12.38
CA GLY A 40 3.88 8.43 13.79
C GLY A 40 2.64 7.56 14.00
N ARG A 41 2.19 7.52 15.25
CA ARG A 41 1.15 6.58 15.73
C ARG A 41 -0.17 6.62 14.95
N LYS A 42 -0.58 7.79 14.44
CA LYS A 42 -1.80 7.92 13.63
C LYS A 42 -1.70 7.14 12.31
N TRP A 43 -0.53 7.21 11.67
CA TRP A 43 -0.26 6.51 10.42
C TRP A 43 0.00 5.01 10.66
N ALA A 44 0.66 4.66 11.76
CA ALA A 44 0.79 3.26 12.20
C ALA A 44 -0.57 2.59 12.40
N ALA A 45 -1.53 3.27 13.04
CA ALA A 45 -2.89 2.77 13.23
C ALA A 45 -3.63 2.55 11.91
N ARG A 46 -3.46 3.47 10.94
CA ARG A 46 -4.02 3.31 9.58
C ARG A 46 -3.42 2.10 8.86
N ALA A 47 -2.09 1.96 8.88
CA ALA A 47 -1.40 0.80 8.31
C ALA A 47 -1.89 -0.51 8.94
N ARG A 48 -2.02 -0.54 10.27
CA ARG A 48 -2.51 -1.72 10.99
C ARG A 48 -3.93 -2.08 10.57
N ALA A 49 -4.83 -1.10 10.41
CA ALA A 49 -6.19 -1.37 9.95
C ALA A 49 -6.26 -2.00 8.55
N VAL A 50 -5.35 -1.62 7.65
CA VAL A 50 -5.21 -2.21 6.31
C VAL A 50 -4.66 -3.64 6.40
N VAL A 51 -3.61 -3.86 7.19
CA VAL A 51 -2.98 -5.17 7.39
C VAL A 51 -3.98 -6.16 7.99
N GLU A 52 -4.71 -5.75 9.04
CA GLU A 52 -5.74 -6.59 9.66
C GLU A 52 -6.90 -6.89 8.70
N ALA A 53 -7.26 -5.95 7.82
CA ALA A 53 -8.25 -6.23 6.78
C ALA A 53 -7.73 -7.27 5.78
N ALA A 54 -6.46 -7.21 5.38
CA ALA A 54 -5.85 -8.19 4.49
C ALA A 54 -5.74 -9.59 5.13
N LYS A 55 -5.39 -9.65 6.43
CA LYS A 55 -5.35 -10.88 7.22
C LYS A 55 -6.74 -11.51 7.39
N ALA A 56 -7.77 -10.69 7.58
CA ALA A 56 -9.16 -11.12 7.68
C ALA A 56 -9.82 -11.49 6.33
N GLY A 57 -9.08 -11.46 5.21
CA GLY A 57 -9.63 -11.72 3.88
C GLY A 57 -10.71 -10.74 3.44
N LYS A 58 -10.71 -9.53 4.02
CA LYS A 58 -11.67 -8.47 3.68
C LYS A 58 -11.24 -7.77 2.41
N ASP A 59 -12.21 -7.21 1.71
CA ASP A 59 -11.97 -6.48 0.47
C ASP A 59 -11.14 -5.20 0.73
N LEU A 60 -9.92 -5.19 0.19
CA LEU A 60 -9.02 -4.04 0.25
C LEU A 60 -9.47 -2.89 -0.64
N ALA A 61 -10.36 -3.12 -1.62
CA ALA A 61 -10.89 -2.05 -2.47
C ALA A 61 -11.71 -1.04 -1.65
N ALA A 62 -12.37 -1.49 -0.57
CA ALA A 62 -13.06 -0.62 0.38
C ALA A 62 -12.09 0.31 1.14
N ARG A 63 -10.83 -0.08 1.27
CA ARG A 63 -9.75 0.64 1.96
C ARG A 63 -8.79 1.35 1.02
N ARG A 64 -9.19 1.56 -0.25
CA ARG A 64 -8.34 2.18 -1.28
C ARG A 64 -7.79 3.53 -0.88
N TYR A 65 -8.60 4.36 -0.22
CA TYR A 65 -8.20 5.72 0.19
C TYR A 65 -7.07 5.65 1.22
N GLU A 66 -7.20 4.74 2.18
CA GLU A 66 -6.19 4.52 3.22
C GLU A 66 -4.89 3.98 2.62
N LEU A 67 -4.98 3.05 1.66
CA LEU A 67 -3.82 2.56 0.91
C LEU A 67 -3.16 3.68 0.09
N GLN A 68 -3.93 4.53 -0.58
CA GLN A 68 -3.39 5.67 -1.35
C GLN A 68 -2.67 6.66 -0.44
N GLU A 69 -3.25 7.01 0.70
CA GLU A 69 -2.65 7.92 1.67
C GLU A 69 -1.37 7.33 2.28
N LEU A 70 -1.35 6.02 2.60
CA LEU A 70 -0.13 5.34 3.06
C LEU A 70 0.96 5.35 1.99
N ASN A 71 0.60 5.14 0.72
CA ASN A 71 1.55 5.22 -0.38
C ASN A 71 2.12 6.63 -0.54
N ARG A 72 1.29 7.68 -0.38
CA ARG A 72 1.75 9.08 -0.38
C ARG A 72 2.73 9.37 0.75
N LEU A 73 2.44 8.86 1.96
CA LEU A 73 3.34 8.98 3.10
C LEU A 73 4.70 8.33 2.82
N LEU A 74 4.69 7.08 2.37
CA LEU A 74 5.91 6.31 2.10
C LEU A 74 6.72 6.88 0.94
N ARG A 75 6.07 7.57 -0.01
CA ARG A 75 6.72 8.29 -1.11
C ARG A 75 7.11 9.72 -0.77
N LEU A 76 6.96 10.10 0.50
CA LEU A 76 7.38 11.40 1.04
C LEU A 76 6.65 12.59 0.42
N GLU A 77 5.44 12.40 -0.12
CA GLU A 77 4.69 13.47 -0.79
C GLU A 77 4.26 14.59 0.19
N PHE A 78 4.16 14.28 1.49
CA PHE A 78 3.85 15.24 2.56
C PHE A 78 5.05 16.10 2.99
N THR A 79 6.27 15.82 2.49
CA THR A 79 7.47 16.62 2.84
C THR A 79 7.49 17.99 2.17
N SER A 80 6.61 18.23 1.20
CA SER A 80 6.42 19.53 0.55
C SER A 80 5.84 20.59 1.51
N ASP A 81 5.08 20.18 2.53
CA ASP A 81 4.65 21.06 3.62
C ASP A 81 5.63 20.94 4.80
N ILE A 82 6.61 21.85 4.84
CA ILE A 82 7.68 21.90 5.86
C ILE A 82 7.11 22.07 7.28
N LYS A 83 5.86 22.57 7.44
CA LYS A 83 5.23 22.74 8.76
C LYS A 83 4.51 21.49 9.24
N SER A 84 4.28 20.52 8.36
CA SER A 84 3.59 19.27 8.70
C SER A 84 4.34 18.47 9.77
N VAL A 85 3.61 17.59 10.46
CA VAL A 85 4.21 16.69 11.47
C VAL A 85 5.04 15.63 10.76
N GLU A 86 4.60 15.21 9.58
CA GLU A 86 5.21 14.24 8.69
C GLU A 86 6.58 14.74 8.19
N ALA A 87 6.69 15.99 7.73
CA ALA A 87 7.95 16.57 7.27
C ALA A 87 8.99 16.65 8.39
N ARG A 88 8.58 17.03 9.61
CA ARG A 88 9.47 17.06 10.79
C ARG A 88 9.94 15.67 11.19
N ARG A 89 9.06 14.67 11.12
CA ARG A 89 9.42 13.27 11.41
C ARG A 89 10.39 12.74 10.38
N PHE A 90 10.12 12.95 9.10
CA PHE A 90 11.03 12.56 8.02
C PHE A 90 12.41 13.22 8.18
N ALA A 91 12.47 14.52 8.45
CA ALA A 91 13.73 15.24 8.66
C ALA A 91 14.56 14.69 9.85
N ALA A 92 13.91 14.01 10.81
CA ALA A 92 14.58 13.38 11.93
C ALA A 92 15.06 11.94 11.63
N VAL A 93 14.69 11.36 10.48
CA VAL A 93 15.17 10.04 10.06
C VAL A 93 16.54 10.18 9.41
N HIS A 94 17.52 9.44 9.92
CA HIS A 94 18.86 9.42 9.33
C HIS A 94 18.84 8.68 7.98
N PRO A 95 19.54 9.16 6.94
CA PRO A 95 19.58 8.48 5.63
C PRO A 95 20.06 7.03 5.69
N ASP A 96 21.00 6.74 6.61
CA ASP A 96 21.52 5.38 6.83
C ASP A 96 20.69 4.55 7.83
N ASP A 97 19.53 5.05 8.27
CA ASP A 97 18.63 4.27 9.12
C ASP A 97 18.12 3.05 8.32
N PRO A 98 18.37 1.81 8.75
CA PRO A 98 17.90 0.62 8.05
C PRO A 98 16.38 0.62 7.83
N ARG A 99 15.63 1.27 8.72
CA ARG A 99 14.16 1.38 8.63
C ARG A 99 13.73 2.30 7.49
N ALA A 100 14.59 3.19 7.00
CA ALA A 100 14.33 3.99 5.81
C ALA A 100 14.36 3.12 4.53
N CYS A 101 15.28 2.14 4.48
CA CYS A 101 15.29 1.14 3.40
C CYS A 101 14.02 0.30 3.41
N ASP A 102 13.56 -0.15 4.59
CA ASP A 102 12.30 -0.89 4.72
C ASP A 102 11.09 -0.06 4.29
N ALA A 103 11.04 1.23 4.65
CA ALA A 103 9.99 2.13 4.21
C ALA A 103 9.96 2.29 2.68
N ARG A 104 11.12 2.38 2.04
CA ARG A 104 11.23 2.42 0.57
C ARG A 104 10.72 1.11 -0.07
N ASN A 105 11.09 -0.04 0.48
CA ASN A 105 10.61 -1.34 0.01
C ASN A 105 9.08 -1.45 0.15
N CYS A 106 8.53 -0.99 1.27
CA CYS A 106 7.08 -0.91 1.48
C CYS A 106 6.40 0.01 0.46
N ALA A 107 7.01 1.15 0.14
CA ALA A 107 6.49 2.09 -0.87
C ALA A 107 6.38 1.43 -2.25
N GLU A 108 7.40 0.66 -2.65
CA GLU A 108 7.39 -0.06 -3.91
C GLU A 108 6.30 -1.14 -3.94
N ALA A 109 6.18 -1.93 -2.87
CA ALA A 109 5.16 -2.96 -2.73
C ALA A 109 3.75 -2.36 -2.81
N LEU A 110 3.48 -1.28 -2.06
CA LEU A 110 2.20 -0.56 -2.12
C LEU A 110 1.92 0.01 -3.51
N GLY A 111 2.91 0.62 -4.16
CA GLY A 111 2.75 1.19 -5.49
C GLY A 111 2.49 0.13 -6.58
N ARG A 112 3.02 -1.09 -6.43
CA ARG A 112 2.71 -2.23 -7.32
C ARG A 112 1.30 -2.77 -7.04
N GLY A 113 0.93 -2.93 -5.78
CA GLY A 113 -0.39 -3.38 -5.34
C GLY A 113 -1.51 -2.45 -5.79
N LEU A 114 -1.39 -1.14 -5.51
CA LEU A 114 -2.36 -0.13 -5.92
C LEU A 114 -2.59 -0.10 -7.43
N ARG A 115 -1.54 -0.21 -8.25
CA ARG A 115 -1.67 -0.27 -9.71
C ARG A 115 -2.40 -1.53 -10.17
N ALA A 116 -2.18 -2.66 -9.51
CA ALA A 116 -2.90 -3.90 -9.82
C ALA A 116 -4.39 -3.80 -9.46
N LEU A 117 -4.70 -3.25 -8.28
CA LEU A 117 -6.08 -3.00 -7.83
C LEU A 117 -6.82 -2.02 -8.76
N GLU A 118 -6.17 -0.93 -9.16
CA GLU A 118 -6.73 0.06 -10.09
C GLU A 118 -7.00 -0.58 -11.47
N ALA A 119 -6.07 -1.36 -12.00
CA ALA A 119 -6.24 -2.03 -13.29
C ALA A 119 -7.41 -3.03 -13.29
N LEU A 120 -7.59 -3.77 -12.19
CA LEU A 120 -8.73 -4.70 -12.04
C LEU A 120 -10.05 -3.95 -11.92
N ARG A 121 -10.08 -2.83 -11.20
CA ARG A 121 -11.24 -1.94 -11.13
C ARG A 121 -11.63 -1.40 -12.51
N LEU A 122 -10.67 -0.90 -13.28
CA LEU A 122 -10.91 -0.40 -14.64
C LEU A 122 -11.43 -1.48 -15.58
N ALA A 123 -11.09 -2.74 -15.32
CA ALA A 123 -11.63 -3.89 -16.04
C ALA A 123 -12.98 -4.41 -15.50
N GLY A 124 -13.58 -3.73 -14.51
CA GLY A 124 -14.88 -4.08 -13.94
C GLY A 124 -14.85 -5.14 -12.83
N ILE A 125 -13.67 -5.54 -12.35
CA ILE A 125 -13.52 -6.49 -11.25
C ILE A 125 -13.47 -5.70 -9.93
N VAL A 126 -14.59 -5.71 -9.20
CA VAL A 126 -14.78 -4.98 -7.94
C VAL A 126 -14.88 -6.00 -6.81
N GLY A 127 -13.73 -6.39 -6.26
CA GLY A 127 -13.64 -7.32 -5.13
C GLY A 127 -12.75 -8.51 -5.46
N ILE A 128 -11.50 -8.42 -5.02
CA ILE A 128 -10.56 -9.54 -5.09
C ILE A 128 -10.54 -10.14 -3.69
N ARG A 129 -11.32 -11.20 -3.51
CA ARG A 129 -11.19 -12.06 -2.34
C ARG A 129 -10.28 -13.21 -2.76
N GLU A 130 -9.20 -13.44 -2.03
CA GLU A 130 -8.45 -14.68 -2.20
C GLU A 130 -9.40 -15.83 -1.81
N ALA A 131 -9.50 -16.85 -2.66
CA ALA A 131 -10.18 -18.09 -2.27
C ALA A 131 -9.38 -18.69 -1.10
N VAL A 132 -10.03 -18.76 0.07
CA VAL A 132 -9.51 -19.41 1.27
C VAL A 132 -9.49 -20.91 1.06
#